data_AF-A0A1F8NUC9-F1
#
_entry.id   AF-A0A1F8NUC9-F1
#
_cell.length_a   1.000
_cell.length_b   1.000
_cell.length_c   1.000
_cell.angle_alpha   90.00
_cell.angle_beta   90.00
_cell.angle_gamma   90.00
#
_symmetry.space_group_name_H-M   'P 1'
#
loop_
_entity.id
_entity.type
_entity.pdbx_description
1 polymer ?
#
loop_
_entity_poly.entity_id
_entity_poly.type
_entity_poly.pdbx_seq_one_letter_code
_entity_poly.pdbx_strand_id
1 'polypeptide(L)'
;MGVLGALEYIEWVGETFGAEHAERYAGEFSGRHLNYKLGMSAIRSYEFELSQALLDILVETPGVTVYGITDTQRLEERVPTAAFTLRVGAGF
;
A
#
# COMPACT_ATOMS: atom_id res chain seq x y z
N MET A 1 1.71 19.72 -17.02
CA MET A 1 1.31 20.21 -15.69
C MET A 1 0.62 19.16 -14.81
N GLY A 2 0.07 18.06 -15.34
CA GLY A 2 -0.41 16.93 -14.50
C GLY A 2 0.60 15.79 -14.35
N VAL A 3 0.88 15.07 -15.45
CA VAL A 3 1.75 13.88 -15.46
C VAL A 3 3.18 14.17 -14.99
N LEU A 4 3.75 15.31 -15.37
CA LEU A 4 5.09 15.70 -14.94
C LEU A 4 5.20 15.80 -13.41
N GLY A 5 4.25 16.47 -12.76
CA GLY A 5 4.23 16.60 -11.30
C GLY A 5 4.04 15.26 -10.59
N ALA A 6 3.24 14.35 -11.16
CA ALA A 6 3.11 12.99 -10.63
C ALA A 6 4.43 12.22 -10.69
N LEU A 7 5.18 12.34 -11.79
CA LEU A 7 6.49 11.71 -11.93
C LEU A 7 7.52 12.34 -10.98
N GLU A 8 7.57 13.67 -10.87
CA GLU A 8 8.45 14.36 -9.93
C GLU A 8 8.16 13.97 -8.48
N TYR A 9 6.89 13.78 -8.12
CA TYR A 9 6.52 13.27 -6.81
C TYR A 9 7.04 11.85 -6.57
N ILE A 10 6.86 10.93 -7.53
CA ILE A 10 7.35 9.55 -7.39
C ILE A 10 8.89 9.51 -7.29
N GLU A 11 9.58 10.35 -8.05
CA GLU A 11 11.03 10.50 -7.97
C GLU A 11 11.46 10.98 -6.59
N TRP A 12 10.84 12.04 -6.06
CA TRP A 12 11.11 12.56 -4.73
C TRP A 12 10.86 11.51 -3.63
N VAL A 13 9.77 10.74 -3.74
CA VAL A 13 9.49 9.63 -2.82
C VAL A 13 10.61 8.58 -2.87
N GLY A 14 11.07 8.23 -4.07
CA GLY A 14 12.17 7.28 -4.25
C GLY A 14 13.49 7.75 -3.66
N GLU A 15 13.84 9.02 -3.85
CA GLU A 15 15.03 9.63 -3.28
C GLU A 15 14.96 9.72 -1.75
N THR A 16 13.77 9.99 -1.20
CA THR A 16 13.59 10.24 0.23
C THR A 16 13.41 8.96 1.05
N PHE A 17 12.67 7.98 0.53
CA PHE A 17 12.21 6.80 1.28
C PHE A 17 12.66 5.48 0.67
N GLY A 18 13.20 5.48 -0.55
CA GLY A 18 13.42 4.25 -1.32
C GLY A 18 14.75 3.53 -1.08
N ALA A 19 15.59 4.00 -0.15
CA ALA A 19 16.94 3.48 0.05
C ALA A 19 16.97 1.98 0.38
N GLU A 20 16.01 1.49 1.15
CA GLU A 20 15.88 0.06 1.50
C GLU A 20 15.61 -0.86 0.29
N HIS A 21 15.13 -0.29 -0.81
CA HIS A 21 14.83 -1.03 -2.04
C HIS A 21 15.98 -0.97 -3.06
N ALA A 22 17.08 -0.26 -2.77
CA ALA A 22 18.17 -0.04 -3.71
C ALA A 22 18.83 -1.34 -4.18
N GLU A 23 19.08 -2.29 -3.27
CA GLU A 23 19.70 -3.58 -3.59
C GLU A 23 18.90 -4.36 -4.64
N ARG A 24 17.57 -4.25 -4.60
CA ARG A 24 16.67 -4.94 -5.53
C ARG A 24 16.75 -4.41 -6.97
N TYR A 25 17.08 -3.13 -7.17
CA TYR A 25 16.92 -2.46 -8.46
C TYR A 25 18.20 -1.85 -9.04
N ALA A 26 19.22 -1.57 -8.23
CA ALA A 26 20.44 -0.88 -8.66
C ALA A 26 21.28 -1.66 -9.69
N GLY A 27 21.08 -2.97 -9.82
CA GLY A 27 21.73 -3.80 -10.85
C GLY A 27 21.10 -3.68 -12.24
N GLU A 28 19.87 -3.19 -12.35
CA GLU A 28 19.10 -3.14 -13.61
C GLU A 28 18.72 -1.70 -14.00
N PHE A 29 18.51 -0.82 -13.03
CA PHE A 29 18.05 0.55 -13.24
C PHE A 29 19.07 1.56 -12.70
N SER A 30 19.15 2.72 -13.36
CA SER A 30 20.02 3.82 -12.95
C SER A 30 19.32 5.18 -13.08
N GLY A 31 19.83 6.18 -12.36
CA GLY A 31 19.33 7.55 -12.39
C GLY A 31 17.83 7.63 -12.09
N ARG A 32 17.10 8.45 -12.85
CA ARG A 32 15.67 8.71 -12.63
C ARG A 32 14.78 7.46 -12.71
N HIS A 33 15.12 6.49 -13.56
CA HIS A 33 14.38 5.22 -13.62
C HIS A 33 14.54 4.39 -12.35
N LEU A 34 15.73 4.40 -11.75
CA LEU A 34 15.96 3.77 -10.44
C LEU A 34 15.09 4.47 -9.40
N ASN A 35 15.16 5.80 -9.31
CA ASN A 35 14.34 6.58 -8.36
C ASN A 35 12.85 6.25 -8.47
N TYR A 36 12.31 6.07 -9.68
CA TYR A 36 10.92 5.64 -9.84
C TYR A 36 10.64 4.24 -9.29
N LYS A 37 11.52 3.26 -9.54
CA LYS A 37 11.37 1.90 -8.99
C LYS A 37 11.42 1.90 -7.47
N LEU A 38 12.33 2.69 -6.91
CA LEU A 38 12.46 2.87 -5.47
C LEU A 38 11.21 3.53 -4.87
N GLY A 39 10.73 4.62 -5.49
CA GLY A 39 9.55 5.35 -5.02
C GLY A 39 8.28 4.52 -5.07
N MET A 40 8.04 3.82 -6.18
CA MET A 40 6.89 2.91 -6.30
C MET A 40 6.95 1.75 -5.32
N SER A 41 8.15 1.27 -4.98
CA SER A 41 8.33 0.19 -3.99
C SER A 41 8.10 0.70 -2.57
N ALA A 42 8.60 1.89 -2.23
CA ALA A 42 8.35 2.51 -0.93
C ALA A 42 6.85 2.75 -0.69
N ILE A 43 6.13 3.25 -1.70
CA ILE A 43 4.67 3.40 -1.64
C ILE A 43 4.01 2.04 -1.39
N ARG A 44 4.37 1.01 -2.17
CA ARG A 44 3.79 -0.33 -2.02
C ARG A 44 4.03 -0.92 -0.62
N SER A 45 5.25 -0.79 -0.08
CA SER A 45 5.60 -1.30 1.25
C SER A 45 4.75 -0.62 2.33
N TYR A 46 4.63 0.71 2.26
CA TYR A 46 3.80 1.48 3.18
C TYR A 46 2.30 1.13 3.05
N GLU A 47 1.80 1.00 1.82
CA GLU A 47 0.41 0.59 1.57
C GLU A 47 0.12 -0.82 2.08
N PHE A 48 1.09 -1.73 2.01
CA PHE A 48 0.96 -3.09 2.52
C PHE A 48 0.77 -3.11 4.03
N GLU A 49 1.62 -2.39 4.78
CA GLU A 49 1.50 -2.26 6.24
C GLU A 49 0.17 -1.61 6.65
N LEU A 50 -0.23 -0.54 5.97
CA LEU A 50 -1.50 0.14 6.23
C LEU A 50 -2.70 -0.77 5.93
N SER A 51 -2.65 -1.52 4.84
CA SER A 51 -3.71 -2.45 4.45
C SER A 51 -3.85 -3.60 5.45
N GLN A 52 -2.73 -4.10 5.98
CA GLN A 52 -2.73 -5.11 7.04
C GLN A 52 -3.41 -4.57 8.30
N ALA A 53 -2.97 -3.42 8.80
CA ALA A 53 -3.54 -2.82 10.00
C ALA A 53 -5.03 -2.52 9.85
N LEU A 54 -5.46 -2.02 8.68
CA LEU A 54 -6.88 -1.81 8.39
C LEU A 54 -7.67 -3.12 8.40
N LEU A 55 -7.16 -4.18 7.77
CA LEU A 55 -7.83 -5.46 7.71
C LEU A 55 -7.98 -6.09 9.09
N ASP A 56 -6.93 -6.03 9.92
CA ASP A 56 -6.94 -6.53 11.30
C ASP A 56 -8.06 -5.86 12.11
N ILE A 57 -8.13 -4.53 12.07
CA ILE A 57 -9.17 -3.76 12.77
C ILE A 57 -10.58 -4.11 12.25
N LEU A 58 -10.76 -4.20 10.92
CA LEU A 58 -12.06 -4.50 10.33
C LEU A 58 -12.54 -5.90 10.69
N VAL A 59 -11.66 -6.90 10.73
CA VAL A 59 -12.00 -8.29 11.11
C VAL A 59 -12.34 -8.40 12.60
N GLU A 60 -11.68 -7.63 13.45
CA GLU A 60 -11.94 -7.61 14.90
C GLU A 60 -13.19 -6.80 15.29
N THR A 61 -13.64 -5.86 14.44
CA THR A 61 -14.75 -4.96 14.76
C THR A 61 -16.11 -5.70 14.78
N PRO A 62 -16.84 -5.67 15.92
CA PRO A 62 -18.17 -6.31 16.00
C PRO A 62 -19.16 -5.76 14.98
N GLY A 63 -19.90 -6.66 14.34
CA GLY A 63 -20.90 -6.31 13.34
C GLY A 63 -20.33 -6.00 11.96
N VAL A 64 -19.00 -5.94 11.79
CA VAL A 64 -18.35 -5.82 10.49
C VAL A 64 -18.33 -7.18 9.77
N THR A 65 -18.52 -7.15 8.46
CA THR A 65 -18.28 -8.27 7.56
C THR A 65 -17.45 -7.78 6.38
N VAL A 66 -16.19 -8.22 6.31
CA VAL A 66 -15.26 -7.88 5.22
C VAL A 66 -15.45 -8.85 4.05
N TYR A 67 -15.40 -8.34 2.82
CA TYR A 67 -15.45 -9.13 1.59
C TYR A 67 -14.05 -9.33 0.98
N GLY A 68 -13.85 -10.52 0.42
CA GLY A 68 -12.57 -10.93 -0.19
C GLY A 68 -11.66 -11.68 0.79
N ILE A 69 -10.36 -11.66 0.53
CA ILE A 69 -9.32 -12.41 1.27
C ILE A 69 -9.11 -11.83 2.68
N THR A 70 -9.60 -12.45 3.74
CA THR A 70 -9.35 -11.98 5.13
C THR A 70 -8.12 -12.60 5.78
N ASP A 71 -7.54 -13.61 5.14
CA ASP A 71 -6.30 -14.25 5.59
C ASP A 71 -5.12 -13.30 5.37
N THR A 72 -4.51 -12.86 6.48
CA THR A 72 -3.38 -11.92 6.47
C THR A 72 -2.12 -12.50 5.85
N GLN A 73 -1.99 -13.83 5.77
CA GLN A 73 -0.88 -14.48 5.05
C GLN A 73 -1.01 -14.33 3.52
N ARG A 74 -2.18 -13.89 3.04
CA ARG A 74 -2.48 -13.73 1.61
C ARG A 74 -2.69 -12.26 1.21
N LEU A 75 -2.16 -11.33 2.00
CA LEU A 75 -2.26 -9.89 1.72
C LEU A 75 -1.67 -9.51 0.36
N GLU A 76 -0.64 -10.21 -0.13
CA GLU A 76 -0.05 -9.93 -1.45
C GLU A 76 -1.01 -10.18 -2.62
N GLU A 77 -2.04 -11.00 -2.41
CA GLU A 77 -3.09 -11.27 -3.39
C GLU A 77 -4.24 -10.23 -3.32
N ARG A 78 -4.16 -9.24 -2.42
CA ARG A 78 -5.16 -8.19 -2.25
C ARG A 78 -4.74 -6.88 -2.92
N VAL A 79 -5.76 -6.12 -3.28
CA VAL A 79 -5.64 -4.68 -3.53
C VAL A 79 -5.81 -3.91 -2.21
N PRO A 80 -5.32 -2.66 -2.11
CA PRO A 80 -5.45 -1.86 -0.89
C PRO A 80 -6.90 -1.42 -0.56
N THR A 81 -7.85 -1.66 -1.46
CA THR A 81 -9.27 -1.33 -1.24
C THR A 81 -9.99 -2.42 -0.44
N ALA A 82 -10.64 -2.04 0.66
CA ALA A 82 -11.50 -2.92 1.44
C ALA A 82 -12.99 -2.65 1.15
N ALA A 83 -13.76 -3.72 0.94
CA ALA A 83 -15.21 -3.68 0.91
C ALA A 83 -15.75 -4.40 2.15
N PHE A 84 -16.67 -3.77 2.88
CA PHE A 84 -17.26 -4.35 4.08
C PHE A 84 -18.69 -3.83 4.31
N THR A 85 -19.48 -4.56 5.11
CA THR A 85 -20.71 -4.06 5.72
C THR A 85 -20.54 -3.92 7.21
N LEU A 86 -21.31 -3.03 7.84
CA LEU A 86 -21.39 -2.86 9.29
C LEU A 86 -22.86 -2.97 9.70
N ARG A 87 -23.18 -3.92 10.58
CA ARG A 87 -24.48 -3.99 11.24
C ARG A 87 -24.44 -3.20 12.54
N VAL A 88 -25.06 -2.03 12.55
CA VAL A 88 -25.28 -1.26 13.76
C VAL A 88 -26.56 -1.77 14.42
N GLY A 89 -26.48 -2.23 15.68
CA GLY A 89 -27.66 -2.62 16.44
C GLY A 89 -28.59 -1.43 16.64
N ALA A 90 -29.89 -1.63 16.51
CA ALA A 90 -30.89 -0.66 16.95
C ALA A 90 -30.90 -0.63 18.49
N GLY A 91 -30.18 0.33 19.08
CA GLY A 91 -30.12 0.48 20.53
C GLY A 91 -29.18 1.59 20.98
N PHE A 92 -29.68 2.83 20.93
CA PHE A 92 -29.45 3.82 21.98
C PHE A 92 -30.70 3.84 22.86
#